data_AF-A0A3G2R9J0-F1
#
_entry.id   AF-A0A3G2R9J0-F1
#
_cell.length_a   1.000
_cell.length_b   1.000
_cell.length_c   1.000
_cell.angle_alpha   90.00
_cell.angle_beta   90.00
_cell.angle_gamma   90.00
#
_symmetry.space_group_name_H-M   'P 1'
#
loop_
_entity.id
_entity.type
_entity.pdbx_description
1 polymer ?
#
loop_
_entity_poly.entity_id
_entity_poly.type
_entity_poly.pdbx_seq_one_letter_code
_entity_poly.pdbx_strand_id
1 'polypeptide(L)'
;MAFIDGNGSIAIVDSSGKHVRQLSNSHKARSLAWSPDGSKIAYQSWDGDESSLWILTVENGIEVLAFKEEGPGCSGSWSPDGKFLAVDAGGSLYILSGSTYEVKNRVPYSLRYVWSPDRNG
;
A
#
# COMPACT_ATOMS: atom_id res chain seq x y z
N MET A 1 14.20 -5.57 2.39
CA MET A 1 12.93 -6.26 2.07
C MET A 1 11.92 -5.97 3.16
N ALA A 2 10.62 -5.87 2.85
CA ALA A 2 9.55 -5.84 3.86
C ALA A 2 8.80 -7.17 3.85
N PHE A 3 8.25 -7.56 4.99
CA PHE A 3 7.42 -8.75 5.13
C PHE A 3 6.34 -8.57 6.20
N ILE A 4 5.33 -9.43 6.13
CA ILE A 4 4.25 -9.53 7.12
C ILE A 4 4.54 -10.79 7.96
N ASP A 5 4.55 -10.65 9.28
CA ASP A 5 4.72 -11.81 10.18
C ASP A 5 3.42 -12.59 10.41
N GLY A 6 3.49 -13.68 11.18
CA GLY A 6 2.32 -14.52 11.48
C GLY A 6 1.19 -13.81 12.23
N ASN A 7 1.46 -12.64 12.83
CA ASN A 7 0.47 -11.83 13.53
C ASN A 7 -0.13 -10.73 12.64
N GLY A 8 0.35 -10.58 11.40
CA GLY A 8 -0.04 -9.49 10.51
C GLY A 8 0.76 -8.20 10.73
N SER A 9 1.83 -8.23 11.53
CA SER A 9 2.70 -7.07 11.75
C SER A 9 3.65 -6.85 10.58
N ILE A 10 4.03 -5.60 10.35
CA ILE A 10 4.94 -5.22 9.26
C ILE A 10 6.34 -5.07 9.81
N ALA A 11 7.30 -5.73 9.16
CA ALA A 11 8.71 -5.63 9.47
C ALA A 11 9.55 -5.48 8.20
N ILE A 12 10.76 -4.94 8.37
CA ILE A 12 11.78 -4.90 7.34
C ILE A 12 13.01 -5.71 7.77
N VAL A 13 13.70 -6.23 6.77
CA VAL A 13 14.95 -6.95 6.93
C VAL A 13 15.93 -6.52 5.84
N ASP A 14 17.21 -6.45 6.18
CA ASP A 14 18.26 -6.24 5.20
C ASP A 14 18.37 -7.40 4.20
N SER A 15 19.18 -7.23 3.15
CA SER A 15 19.39 -8.27 2.12
C SER A 15 20.11 -9.50 2.66
N SER A 16 20.75 -9.41 3.82
CA SER A 16 21.43 -10.54 4.47
C SER A 16 20.48 -11.41 5.31
N GLY A 17 19.27 -10.92 5.59
CA GLY A 17 18.29 -11.58 6.45
C GLY A 17 18.55 -11.42 7.95
N LYS A 18 19.56 -10.63 8.36
CA LYS A 18 20.07 -10.63 9.75
C LYS A 18 19.54 -9.49 10.60
N HIS A 19 19.26 -8.34 10.00
CA HIS A 19 18.83 -7.16 10.73
C HIS A 19 17.33 -6.92 10.51
N VAL A 20 16.51 -7.51 11.39
CA VAL A 20 15.06 -7.33 11.38
C VAL A 20 14.68 -6.13 12.23
N ARG A 21 13.84 -5.25 11.69
CA ARG A 21 13.22 -4.14 12.39
C ARG A 21 11.71 -4.20 12.18
N GLN A 22 10.96 -4.33 13.28
CA GLN A 22 9.52 -4.17 13.26
C GLN A 22 9.18 -2.69 13.03
N LEU A 23 8.23 -2.43 12.12
CA LEU A 23 7.78 -1.08 11.79
C LEU A 23 6.38 -0.77 12.33
N SER A 24 5.48 -1.76 12.33
CA SER A 24 4.12 -1.60 12.84
C SER A 24 3.51 -2.93 13.29
N ASN A 25 2.58 -2.85 14.25
CA ASN A 25 1.66 -3.91 14.66
C ASN A 25 0.21 -3.43 14.84
N SER A 26 -0.11 -2.21 14.39
CA SER A 26 -1.40 -1.57 14.67
C SER A 26 -2.57 -2.22 13.94
N HIS A 27 -2.30 -2.76 12.75
CA HIS A 27 -3.29 -3.34 11.85
C HIS A 27 -2.80 -4.68 11.32
N LYS A 28 -3.74 -5.58 10.98
CA LYS A 28 -3.41 -6.86 10.36
C LYS A 28 -3.18 -6.67 8.86
N ALA A 29 -1.92 -6.46 8.49
CA ALA A 29 -1.53 -6.29 7.11
C ALA A 29 -1.79 -7.57 6.29
N ARG A 30 -2.23 -7.40 5.04
CA ARG A 30 -2.50 -8.51 4.09
C ARG A 30 -1.65 -8.48 2.82
N SER A 31 -1.22 -7.29 2.41
CA SER A 31 -0.35 -7.08 1.25
C SER A 31 0.51 -5.85 1.49
N LEU A 32 1.69 -5.78 0.87
CA LEU A 32 2.64 -4.68 0.99
C LEU A 32 3.07 -4.19 -0.40
N ALA A 33 3.25 -2.89 -0.55
CA ALA A 33 3.87 -2.27 -1.71
C ALA A 33 4.80 -1.13 -1.27
N TRP A 34 6.07 -1.19 -1.64
CA TRP A 34 7.03 -0.12 -1.39
C TRP A 34 6.75 1.09 -2.28
N SER A 35 6.94 2.28 -1.73
CA SER A 35 7.15 3.47 -2.56
C SER A 35 8.50 3.35 -3.29
N PRO A 36 8.65 3.95 -4.49
CA PRO A 36 9.88 3.81 -5.27
C PRO A 36 11.13 4.37 -4.59
N ASP A 37 10.95 5.37 -3.72
CA ASP A 37 12.01 5.99 -2.94
C ASP A 37 12.35 5.19 -1.64
N GLY A 38 11.60 4.13 -1.34
CA GLY A 38 11.77 3.34 -0.13
C GLY A 38 11.40 4.05 1.18
N SER A 39 10.74 5.21 1.13
CA SER A 39 10.38 5.96 2.34
C SER A 39 9.06 5.51 2.97
N LYS A 40 8.21 4.82 2.18
CA LYS A 40 6.86 4.42 2.57
C LYS A 40 6.52 3.00 2.14
N ILE A 41 5.58 2.40 2.85
CA ILE A 41 4.96 1.13 2.50
C ILE A 41 3.44 1.35 2.48
N ALA A 42 2.81 1.11 1.34
CA ALA A 42 1.36 0.96 1.28
C ALA A 42 1.00 -0.47 1.70
N TYR A 43 -0.03 -0.63 2.53
CA TYR A 43 -0.49 -1.94 2.94
C TYR A 43 -2.00 -2.01 3.09
N GLN A 44 -2.55 -3.18 2.77
CA GLN A 44 -3.95 -3.47 3.00
C GLN A 44 -4.18 -3.90 4.46
N SER A 45 -5.21 -3.37 5.09
CA SER A 45 -5.85 -3.94 6.28
C SER A 45 -7.26 -4.41 5.91
N TRP A 46 -7.66 -5.56 6.44
CA TRP A 46 -9.02 -6.09 6.30
C TRP A 46 -9.46 -6.72 7.62
N ASP A 47 -10.58 -6.25 8.15
CA ASP A 47 -11.16 -6.71 9.43
C ASP A 47 -12.26 -7.77 9.27
N GLY A 48 -12.69 -8.04 8.04
CA GLY A 48 -13.81 -8.93 7.73
C GLY A 48 -14.89 -8.23 6.92
N ASP A 49 -15.10 -6.95 7.17
CA ASP A 49 -16.21 -6.17 6.60
C ASP A 49 -15.69 -4.98 5.77
N GLU A 50 -14.65 -4.30 6.24
CA GLU A 50 -14.06 -3.13 5.60
C GLU A 50 -12.63 -3.41 5.13
N SER A 51 -12.33 -3.04 3.88
CA SER A 51 -10.96 -3.03 3.38
C SER A 51 -10.41 -1.61 3.36
N SER A 52 -9.24 -1.43 3.95
CA SER A 52 -8.54 -0.15 4.02
C SER A 52 -7.14 -0.25 3.44
N LEU A 53 -6.69 0.81 2.78
CA LEU A 53 -5.31 1.01 2.39
C LEU A 53 -4.67 2.06 3.30
N TRP A 54 -3.57 1.66 3.92
CA TRP A 54 -2.80 2.47 4.83
C TRP A 54 -1.40 2.72 4.29
N ILE A 55 -0.80 3.84 4.69
CA ILE A 55 0.56 4.20 4.33
C ILE A 55 1.40 4.32 5.60
N LEU A 56 2.40 3.46 5.69
CA LEU A 56 3.38 3.41 6.76
C LEU A 56 4.64 4.16 6.33
N THR A 57 5.07 5.14 7.12
CA THR A 57 6.35 5.83 6.95
C THR A 57 7.46 5.03 7.64
N VAL A 58 8.47 4.62 6.87
CA VAL A 58 9.48 3.63 7.31
C VAL A 58 10.39 4.18 8.40
N GLU A 59 10.70 5.48 8.34
CA GLU A 59 11.60 6.14 9.28
C GLU A 59 11.09 6.07 10.74
N ASN A 60 9.81 6.39 10.95
CA ASN A 60 9.23 6.62 12.27
C ASN A 60 8.04 5.72 12.61
N GLY A 61 7.59 4.88 11.68
CA GLY A 61 6.46 3.97 11.89
C GLY A 61 5.10 4.66 11.88
N ILE A 62 5.00 5.93 11.47
CA ILE A 62 3.71 6.64 11.41
C ILE A 62 2.86 6.06 10.30
N GLU A 63 1.61 5.75 10.64
CA GLU A 63 0.60 5.21 9.73
C GLU A 63 -0.49 6.25 9.45
N VAL A 64 -0.90 6.35 8.19
CA VAL A 64 -2.04 7.19 7.78
C VAL A 64 -2.97 6.39 6.89
N LEU A 65 -4.28 6.56 7.09
CA LEU A 65 -5.29 5.98 6.22
C LEU A 65 -5.29 6.74 4.88
N ALA A 66 -5.02 6.04 3.78
CA ALA A 66 -5.03 6.63 2.43
C ALA A 66 -6.34 6.39 1.70
N PHE A 67 -6.96 5.23 1.90
CA PHE A 67 -8.20 4.86 1.23
C PHE A 67 -8.99 3.86 2.06
N LYS A 68 -10.32 3.92 1.95
CA LYS A 68 -11.21 2.90 2.52
C LYS A 68 -12.46 2.74 1.65
N GLU A 69 -12.95 1.52 1.57
CA GLU A 69 -14.20 1.18 0.89
C GLU A 69 -14.82 -0.04 1.56
N GLU A 70 -16.15 -0.10 1.55
CA GLU A 70 -16.88 -1.25 2.07
C GLU A 70 -16.64 -2.49 1.20
N GLY A 71 -16.53 -3.65 1.84
CA GLY A 71 -16.36 -4.93 1.17
C GLY A 71 -14.89 -5.38 1.03
N PRO A 72 -14.70 -6.55 0.41
CA PRO A 72 -13.39 -7.19 0.34
C PRO A 72 -12.53 -6.60 -0.79
N GLY A 73 -11.22 -6.57 -0.56
CA GLY A 73 -10.23 -6.26 -1.59
C GLY A 73 -9.92 -4.77 -1.65
N CYS A 74 -8.75 -4.40 -1.13
CA CYS A 74 -8.18 -3.07 -1.27
C CYS A 74 -6.67 -3.22 -1.37
N SER A 75 -6.14 -3.31 -2.58
CA SER A 75 -4.69 -3.49 -2.79
C SER A 75 -4.09 -2.29 -3.50
N GLY A 76 -2.97 -1.81 -3.00
CA GLY A 76 -2.31 -0.60 -3.49
C GLY A 76 -0.99 -0.89 -4.19
N SER A 77 -0.65 -0.11 -5.21
CA SER A 77 0.72 -0.06 -5.73
C SER A 77 1.10 1.32 -6.25
N TRP A 78 2.33 1.72 -5.96
CA TRP A 78 2.88 3.02 -6.32
C TRP A 78 3.26 3.08 -7.81
N SER A 79 3.04 4.23 -8.43
CA SER A 79 3.64 4.51 -9.74
C SER A 79 5.17 4.52 -9.60
N PRO A 80 5.94 4.15 -10.65
CA PRO A 80 7.40 4.11 -10.57
C PRO A 80 8.08 5.46 -10.27
N ASP A 81 7.40 6.57 -10.55
CA ASP A 81 7.85 7.91 -10.20
C ASP A 81 7.34 8.40 -8.83
N GLY A 82 6.52 7.60 -8.14
CA GLY A 82 5.98 7.88 -6.81
C GLY A 82 4.89 8.96 -6.77
N LYS A 83 4.52 9.55 -7.91
CA LYS A 83 3.51 10.62 -7.95
C LYS A 83 2.10 10.13 -7.72
N PHE A 84 1.85 8.84 -7.95
CA PHE A 84 0.53 8.25 -7.84
C PHE A 84 0.56 6.94 -7.07
N LEU A 85 -0.60 6.61 -6.51
CA LEU A 85 -0.90 5.35 -5.87
C LEU A 85 -2.17 4.79 -6.51
N ALA A 86 -2.06 3.64 -7.16
CA ALA A 86 -3.21 2.92 -7.70
C ALA A 86 -3.79 2.04 -6.61
N VAL A 87 -5.11 2.00 -6.51
CA VAL A 87 -5.85 1.19 -5.53
C VAL A 87 -6.93 0.41 -6.25
N ASP A 88 -6.86 -0.91 -6.18
CA ASP A 88 -7.93 -1.79 -6.64
C ASP A 88 -8.86 -2.09 -5.46
N ALA A 89 -10.09 -1.59 -5.56
CA ALA A 89 -11.14 -1.72 -4.54
C ALA A 89 -12.53 -1.63 -5.17
N GLY A 90 -13.50 -2.40 -4.65
CA GLY A 90 -14.89 -2.33 -5.09
C GLY A 90 -15.11 -2.56 -6.60
N GLY A 91 -14.25 -3.35 -7.25
CA GLY A 91 -14.29 -3.58 -8.71
C GLY A 91 -13.90 -2.35 -9.54
N SER A 92 -13.17 -1.41 -8.94
CA SER A 92 -12.71 -0.17 -9.55
C SER A 92 -11.24 0.07 -9.26
N LEU A 93 -10.58 0.74 -10.19
CA LEU A 93 -9.22 1.24 -9.99
C LEU A 93 -9.30 2.72 -9.62
N TYR A 94 -8.84 3.07 -8.43
CA TYR A 94 -8.67 4.45 -8.00
C TYR A 94 -7.23 4.88 -8.22
N ILE A 95 -7.04 6.10 -8.70
CA ILE A 95 -5.72 6.73 -8.80
C ILE A 95 -5.67 7.84 -7.77
N LEU A 96 -4.83 7.68 -6.77
CA LEU A 96 -4.60 8.65 -5.70
C LEU A 96 -3.32 9.43 -5.96
N SER A 97 -3.25 10.64 -5.43
CA SER A 97 -2.00 11.37 -5.26
C SER A 97 -1.04 10.61 -4.35
N GLY A 98 0.22 10.44 -4.76
CA GLY A 98 1.23 9.74 -3.97
C GLY A 98 1.64 10.48 -2.70
N SER A 99 1.45 11.80 -2.63
CA SER A 99 1.82 12.61 -1.46
C SER A 99 0.66 12.92 -0.52
N THR A 100 -0.52 13.18 -1.09
CA THR A 100 -1.71 13.61 -0.33
C THR A 100 -2.76 12.51 -0.18
N TYR A 101 -2.66 11.44 -0.96
CA TYR A 101 -3.62 10.32 -1.01
C TYR A 101 -5.03 10.71 -1.44
N GLU A 102 -5.21 11.93 -1.94
CA GLU A 102 -6.48 12.35 -2.55
C GLU A 102 -6.76 11.55 -3.83
N VAL A 103 -8.00 11.09 -3.99
CA VAL A 103 -8.45 10.46 -5.23
C VAL A 103 -8.44 11.49 -6.37
N LYS A 104 -7.66 11.20 -7.42
CA LYS A 104 -7.57 12.00 -8.64
C LYS A 104 -8.42 11.42 -9.78
N ASN A 105 -8.56 10.10 -9.84
CA ASN A 105 -9.36 9.44 -10.87
C ASN A 105 -9.94 8.11 -10.36
N ARG A 106 -10.98 7.62 -11.04
CA ARG A 106 -11.60 6.31 -10.83
C ARG A 106 -11.93 5.69 -12.18
N VAL A 107 -11.44 4.48 -12.40
CA VAL A 107 -11.75 3.65 -13.57
C VAL A 107 -12.65 2.49 -13.13
N PRO A 108 -13.94 2.47 -13.49
CA PRO A 108 -14.86 1.41 -13.11
C PRO A 108 -14.57 0.10 -13.85
N TYR A 109 -15.02 -1.02 -13.29
CA TYR A 109 -14.95 -2.36 -13.88
C TYR A 109 -13.53 -2.82 -14.21
N SER A 110 -12.56 -2.36 -13.42
CA SER A 110 -11.18 -2.81 -13.51
C SER A 110 -11.05 -4.17 -12.83
N LEU A 111 -10.37 -5.11 -13.48
CA LEU A 111 -10.08 -6.43 -12.92
C LEU A 111 -8.60 -6.64 -12.60
N ARG A 112 -7.72 -5.93 -13.32
CA ARG A 112 -6.26 -5.96 -13.15
C ARG A 112 -5.68 -4.66 -13.68
N TYR A 113 -4.59 -4.24 -13.07
CA TYR A 113 -3.84 -3.08 -13.50
C TYR A 113 -2.35 -3.33 -13.29
N VAL A 114 -1.53 -2.62 -14.07
CA VAL A 114 -0.09 -2.51 -13.87
C VAL A 114 0.33 -1.11 -14.28
N TRP A 115 1.29 -0.53 -13.56
CA TRP A 115 1.93 0.70 -14.00
C TRP A 115 2.87 0.41 -15.17
N SER A 116 2.97 1.32 -16.13
CA SER A 116 4.07 1.29 -17.09
C SER A 116 5.39 1.47 -16.32
N PRO A 117 6.46 0.71 -16.63
CA PRO A 117 7.73 0.80 -15.90
C PRO A 117 8.49 2.10 -16.17
N ASP A 118 8.19 2.78 -17.29
CA ASP A 118 8.74 4.10 -17.61
C ASP A 118 7.91 5.21 -16.96
N ARG A 119 8.57 6.31 -16.60
CA ARG A 119 7.98 7.46 -15.88
C ARG A 119 7.00 8.29 -16.74
N ASN A 120 6.61 7.79 -17.90
CA ASN A 120 5.82 8.49 -18.90
C ASN A 120 4.41 7.88 -18.94
N GLY A 121 3.55 8.34 -18.04
CA GLY A 121 2.11 8.38 -18.29
C GLY A 121 1.78 9.64 -19.07
#